data_AF-A0ABD0QDW5-F1
#
_entry.id   AF-A0ABD0QDW5-F1
#
_cell.length_a   1.000
_cell.length_b   1.000
_cell.length_c   1.000
_cell.angle_alpha   90.00
_cell.angle_beta   90.00
_cell.angle_gamma   90.00
#
_symmetry.space_group_name_H-M   'P 1'
#
loop_
_entity.id
_entity.type
_entity.pdbx_description
1 polymer ?
#
loop_
_entity_poly.entity_id
_entity_poly.type
_entity_poly.pdbx_seq_one_letter_code
_entity_poly.pdbx_strand_id
1 'polypeptide(L)' 'MNGQLDLSGKLIIKAQLGDDIRRIPIHNEDITYDELLLMMQRVFRGQLQSSDEVAIKYKDE' A
#
# COMPACT_ATOMS: atom_id res chain seq x y z
N MET A 1 23.49 13.30 2.92
CA MET A 1 22.32 13.98 2.32
C MET A 1 21.09 13.46 3.06
N ASN A 2 20.52 14.25 3.96
CA ASN A 2 19.28 13.88 4.64
C ASN A 2 18.15 14.02 3.62
N GLY A 3 17.78 12.89 3.00
CA GLY A 3 16.62 12.78 2.12
C GLY A 3 15.35 12.93 2.94
N GLN A 4 15.04 14.16 3.34
CA GLN A 4 13.76 14.50 3.92
C GLN A 4 12.73 14.25 2.81
N LEU A 5 11.98 13.14 2.93
CA LEU A 5 10.94 12.77 1.99
C LEU A 5 9.94 13.94 1.94
N ASP A 6 9.96 14.70 0.85
CA ASP A 6 8.93 15.69 0.57
C ASP A 6 7.63 14.92 0.28
N LEU A 7 6.69 15.03 1.21
CA LEU A 7 5.38 14.40 1.17
C LEU A 7 4.29 15.38 0.70
N SER A 8 4.65 16.62 0.34
CA SER A 8 3.66 17.57 -0.17
C SER A 8 3.10 17.06 -1.51
N GLY A 9 1.77 16.99 -1.61
CA GLY A 9 1.07 16.47 -2.80
C GLY A 9 1.07 14.95 -2.98
N LYS A 10 1.57 14.15 -2.02
CA LYS A 10 1.58 12.69 -2.12
C LYS A 10 0.45 12.08 -1.28
N LEU A 11 -0.43 11.32 -1.92
CA LEU A 11 -1.44 10.51 -1.23
C LEU A 11 -0.74 9.50 -0.32
N ILE A 12 -1.12 9.43 0.95
CA ILE A 12 -0.61 8.43 1.89
C ILE A 12 -1.78 7.53 2.29
N ILE A 13 -1.66 6.24 2.01
CA ILE A 13 -2.66 5.24 2.41
C ILE A 13 -2.19 4.49 3.66
N LYS A 14 -3.14 4.10 4.51
CA LYS A 14 -2.95 3.12 5.59
C LYS A 14 -3.50 1.78 5.10
N ALA A 15 -2.66 0.78 4.99
CA ALA A 15 -3.07 -0.59 4.67
C ALA A 15 -3.00 -1.45 5.94
N GLN A 16 -3.98 -2.32 6.13
CA GLN A 16 -4.07 -3.22 7.27
C GLN A 16 -4.20 -4.67 6.80
N LEU A 17 -3.38 -5.56 7.36
CA LEU A 17 -3.52 -7.01 7.22
C LEU A 17 -3.45 -7.64 8.62
N GLY A 18 -4.59 -8.13 9.13
CA GLY A 18 -4.70 -8.52 10.54
C GLY A 18 -4.39 -7.35 11.46
N ASP A 19 -3.41 -7.53 12.35
CA ASP A 19 -2.95 -6.49 13.29
C ASP A 19 -1.77 -5.65 12.74
N ASP A 20 -1.25 -5.97 11.55
CA ASP A 20 -0.16 -5.24 10.91
C ASP A 20 -0.72 -4.06 10.09
N ILE A 21 -0.36 -2.84 10.49
CA ILE A 21 -0.77 -1.59 9.81
C ILE A 21 0.47 -0.90 9.24
N ARG A 22 0.45 -0.64 7.94
CA ARG A 22 1.56 0.00 7.21
C ARG A 22 1.09 1.28 6.53
N ARG A 23 1.94 2.31 6.56
CA ARG A 23 1.72 3.59 5.87
C ARG A 23 2.55 3.62 4.60
N ILE A 24 1.89 3.82 3.46
CA ILE A 24 2.51 3.69 2.15
C ILE A 24 2.23 4.98 1.36
N PRO A 25 3.26 5.67 0.85
CA PRO A 25 3.05 6.78 -0.07
C PRO A 25 2.65 6.23 -1.46
N ILE A 26 1.64 6.83 -2.06
CA ILE A 26 1.23 6.61 -3.45
C ILE A 26 1.62 7.85 -4.24
N HIS A 27 2.44 7.66 -5.28
CA HIS A 27 2.96 8.74 -6.11
C HIS A 27 2.18 8.93 -7.41
N ASN A 28 1.45 7.91 -7.85
CA ASN A 28 0.67 7.94 -9.09
C ASN A 28 -0.82 7.98 -8.72
N GLU A 29 -1.49 9.08 -9.05
CA GLU A 29 -2.94 9.24 -8.83
C GLU A 29 -3.76 8.36 -9.79
N ASP A 30 -3.20 7.98 -10.94
CA ASP A 30 -3.84 7.10 -11.93
C ASP A 30 -3.54 5.61 -11.68
N ILE A 31 -3.23 5.22 -10.44
CA ILE A 31 -2.96 3.82 -10.09
C ILE A 31 -4.20 2.94 -10.29
N THR A 32 -4.02 1.82 -10.97
CA THR A 32 -5.08 0.82 -11.18
C THR A 32 -5.22 -0.13 -10.00
N TYR A 33 -6.35 -0.83 -9.91
CA TYR A 33 -6.58 -1.83 -8.86
C TYR A 33 -5.51 -2.94 -8.87
N ASP A 34 -5.13 -3.44 -10.05
CA ASP A 34 -4.14 -4.51 -10.20
C ASP A 34 -2.74 -4.07 -9.74
N GLU A 35 -2.36 -2.83 -10.04
CA GLU A 35 -1.10 -2.24 -9.56
C GLU A 35 -1.12 -2.07 -8.03
N LEU A 36 -2.24 -1.62 -7.47
CA LEU A 36 -2.40 -1.51 -6.02
C LEU A 36 -2.33 -2.89 -5.34
N LEU A 37 -2.94 -3.92 -5.95
CA LEU A 37 -2.89 -5.30 -5.48
C LEU A 37 -1.46 -5.85 -5.48
N LEU A 38 -0.73 -5.64 -6.57
CA LEU A 38 0.69 -6.01 -6.66
C LEU A 38 1.54 -5.27 -5.62
N MET A 39 1.24 -3.99 -5.35
CA MET A 39 1.88 -3.24 -4.27
C MET A 39 1.57 -3.85 -2.90
N MET A 40 0.31 -4.22 -2.62
CA MET A 40 -0.05 -4.84 -1.32
C MET A 40 0.66 -6.17 -1.10
N GLN A 41 0.74 -7.03 -2.11
CA GLN A 41 1.50 -8.29 -2.03
C GLN A 41 2.97 -8.05 -1.67
N ARG A 42 3.60 -7.00 -2.22
CA ARG A 42 4.98 -6.63 -1.88
C ARG A 42 5.10 -6.01 -0.50
N VAL A 43 4.16 -5.15 -0.14
CA VAL A 43 4.13 -4.46 1.16
C VAL A 43 4.01 -5.47 2.29
N PHE A 44 3.20 -6.52 2.15
CA PHE A 44 3.05 -7.58 3.15
C PHE A 44 3.82 -8.86 2.80
N ARG A 45 4.93 -8.76 2.05
CA ARG A 45 5.78 -9.91 1.73
C ARG A 45 6.18 -10.67 3.00
N GLY A 46 6.00 -11.99 2.97
CA GLY A 46 6.24 -12.88 4.11
C GLY A 46 4.97 -13.17 4.92
N GLN A 47 3.92 -12.37 4.76
CA GLN A 47 2.55 -12.68 5.20
C GLN A 47 1.67 -13.08 4.02
N LEU A 48 1.88 -12.46 2.85
CA LEU A 48 1.26 -12.85 1.58
C LEU A 48 2.27 -13.53 0.66
N GLN A 49 1.83 -14.58 -0.03
CA GLN A 49 2.51 -15.19 -1.17
C GLN A 49 2.02 -14.57 -2.48
N SER A 50 2.84 -14.68 -3.53
CA SER A 50 2.49 -14.16 -4.87
C SER A 50 1.32 -14.88 -5.53
N SER A 51 1.03 -16.10 -5.08
CA SER A 51 -0.10 -16.92 -5.54
C SER A 51 -1.39 -16.68 -4.76
N ASP A 52 -1.34 -15.92 -3.67
CA ASP A 52 -2.51 -15.70 -2.84
C ASP A 52 -3.52 -14.80 -3.56
N GLU A 53 -4.78 -15.19 -3.51
CA GLU A 53 -5.89 -14.37 -3.99
C GLU A 53 -6.21 -13.31 -2.93
N VAL A 54 -5.96 -12.05 -3.27
CA VAL A 54 -6.08 -10.92 -2.34
C VAL A 54 -7.29 -10.08 -2.73
N ALA A 55 -8.12 -9.73 -1.74
CA ALA A 55 -9.19 -8.77 -1.90
C ALA A 55 -8.89 -7.52 -1.07
N ILE A 56 -8.87 -6.35 -1.70
CA ILE A 56 -8.69 -5.07 -1.00
C ILE A 56 -10.07 -4.50 -0.68
N LYS A 57 -10.29 -4.13 0.58
CA LYS A 57 -11.49 -3.42 1.01
C LYS A 57 -11.11 -2.05 1.53
N TYR A 58 -11.87 -1.04 1.12
CA TYR A 58 -11.80 0.27 1.76
C TYR A 58 -12.39 0.17 3.17
N LYS A 59 -11.76 0.86 4.12
CA LYS A 59 -12.23 1.01 5.49
C LYS A 59 -12.45 2.50 5.71
N ASP A 60 -13.68 2.88 5.99
CA ASP A 60 -14.05 4.22 6.45
C ASP A 60 -13.58 4.45 7.90
N GLU A 61 -13.74 5.69 8.38
CA GLU A 61 -13.39 6.08 9.76
C GLU A 61 -14.21 5.31 10.81
#